data_AF-A0A961ID29-F1
#
_entry.id   AF-A0A961ID29-F1
#
_cell.length_a   1.000
_cell.length_b   1.000
_cell.length_c   1.000
_cell.angle_alpha   90.00
_cell.angle_beta   90.00
_cell.angle_gamma   90.00
#
_symmetry.space_group_name_H-M   'P 1'
#
loop_
_entity.id
_entity.type
_entity.pdbx_description
1 polymer ?
#
loop_
_entity_poly.entity_id
_entity_poly.type
_entity_poly.pdbx_seq_one_letter_code
_entity_poly.pdbx_strand_id
1 'polypeptide(L)'
;MSSQQAHKLETAKATDQSVRFVTAASLFDGHDASINMFRRMLQSAGAEVIHLGHNRSVEDVAIAAIQEDAQAVALSSYQGGHMEYFLYLRQRLNEMG
;
A
#
# COMPACT_ATOMS: atom_id res chain seq x y z
N MET A 1 -33.51 -28.27 -18.86
CA MET A 1 -33.52 -26.81 -18.66
C MET A 1 -33.50 -26.56 -17.14
N SER A 2 -32.44 -26.95 -16.43
CA SER A 2 -31.19 -26.20 -16.17
C SER A 2 -31.40 -24.70 -15.96
N SER A 3 -32.08 -24.35 -14.87
CA SER A 3 -32.23 -22.99 -14.40
C SER A 3 -32.28 -23.03 -12.88
N GLN A 4 -31.10 -23.03 -12.25
CA GLN A 4 -30.81 -22.50 -10.90
C GLN A 4 -29.41 -22.96 -10.43
N GLN A 5 -28.38 -22.68 -11.23
CA GLN A 5 -27.07 -22.35 -10.66
C GLN A 5 -27.03 -20.83 -10.54
N ALA A 6 -27.71 -20.31 -9.52
CA ALA A 6 -27.42 -18.97 -9.03
C ALA A 6 -26.05 -19.07 -8.36
N HIS A 7 -25.02 -18.63 -9.08
CA HIS A 7 -23.67 -18.48 -8.57
C HIS A 7 -23.78 -17.57 -7.34
N LYS A 8 -23.74 -18.19 -6.17
CA LYS A 8 -23.62 -17.55 -4.87
C LYS A 8 -22.39 -16.65 -4.96
N LEU A 9 -22.58 -15.33 -5.04
CA LEU A 9 -21.50 -14.39 -4.76
C LEU A 9 -21.09 -14.68 -3.32
N GLU A 10 -19.99 -15.41 -3.16
CA GLU A 10 -19.23 -15.38 -1.93
C GLU A 10 -18.74 -13.94 -1.75
N THR A 11 -19.55 -13.15 -1.04
CA THR A 11 -19.05 -11.98 -0.32
C THR A 11 -17.86 -12.47 0.49
N ALA A 12 -16.67 -12.06 0.05
CA ALA A 12 -15.42 -12.31 0.74
C ALA A 12 -15.63 -12.00 2.22
N LYS A 13 -15.42 -13.03 3.03
CA LYS A 13 -15.46 -13.02 4.48
C LYS A 13 -14.81 -11.73 5.00
N ALA A 14 -15.61 -10.82 5.55
CA ALA A 14 -15.11 -9.67 6.29
C ALA A 14 -14.39 -10.22 7.53
N THR A 15 -13.09 -10.48 7.38
CA THR A 15 -12.21 -10.61 8.52
C THR A 15 -12.23 -9.27 9.22
N ASP A 16 -12.50 -9.27 10.52
CA ASP A 16 -12.40 -8.15 11.46
C ASP A 16 -10.94 -7.68 11.60
N GLN A 17 -10.25 -7.51 10.47
CA GLN A 17 -8.90 -6.99 10.39
C GLN A 17 -8.99 -5.70 9.58
N SER A 18 -8.74 -4.60 10.28
CA SER A 18 -8.47 -3.30 9.70
C SER A 18 -7.43 -3.46 8.58
N VAL A 19 -7.73 -2.94 7.39
CA VAL A 19 -6.77 -2.94 6.29
C VAL A 19 -5.61 -2.01 6.68
N ARG A 20 -4.40 -2.55 6.70
CA ARG A 20 -3.14 -1.86 6.99
C ARG A 20 -2.47 -1.38 5.71
N PHE A 21 -2.09 -0.11 5.72
CA PHE A 21 -1.34 0.55 4.65
C PHE A 21 0.00 1.05 5.16
N VAL A 22 1.06 0.85 4.37
CA VAL A 22 2.29 1.64 4.49
C VAL A 22 2.20 2.85 3.56
N THR A 23 2.48 4.05 4.07
CA THR A 23 2.49 5.29 3.29
C THR A 23 3.83 5.98 3.34
N ALA A 24 4.38 6.38 2.18
CA ALA A 24 5.63 7.14 2.11
C ALA A 24 5.74 8.03 0.86
N ALA A 25 6.69 8.97 0.84
CA ALA A 25 7.19 9.56 -0.40
C ALA A 25 8.51 8.90 -0.82
N SER A 26 8.73 8.81 -2.14
CA SER A 26 9.88 8.11 -2.73
C SER A 26 11.24 8.69 -2.32
N LEU A 27 12.33 7.99 -2.68
CA LEU A 27 13.69 8.41 -2.35
C LEU A 27 14.01 9.79 -2.95
N PHE A 28 14.66 10.63 -2.15
CA PHE A 28 14.96 12.05 -2.43
C PHE A 28 13.75 12.92 -2.76
N ASP A 29 12.54 12.45 -2.45
CA ASP A 29 11.33 13.23 -2.61
C ASP A 29 10.90 13.82 -1.26
N GLY A 30 10.80 15.15 -1.19
CA GLY A 30 10.27 15.90 -0.05
C GLY A 30 8.80 16.32 -0.18
N HIS A 31 8.13 15.96 -1.28
CA HIS A 31 6.74 16.37 -1.55
C HIS A 31 5.75 15.47 -0.81
N ASP A 32 5.60 15.71 0.49
CA ASP A 32 4.76 14.89 1.36
C ASP A 32 3.29 15.35 1.43
N ALA A 33 2.96 16.49 0.83
CA ALA A 33 1.61 17.07 0.90
C ALA A 33 0.53 16.10 0.41
N SER A 34 0.78 15.45 -0.75
CA SER A 34 -0.16 14.51 -1.36
C SER A 34 -0.30 13.24 -0.53
N ILE A 35 0.81 12.64 -0.08
CA ILE A 35 0.75 11.42 0.73
C ILE A 35 0.11 11.67 2.10
N ASN A 36 0.29 12.86 2.68
CA ASN A 36 -0.40 13.26 3.90
C ASN A 36 -1.92 13.40 3.71
N MET A 37 -2.36 13.89 2.56
CA MET A 37 -3.79 13.91 2.21
C MET A 37 -4.35 12.48 2.12
N PHE A 38 -3.70 11.59 1.36
CA PHE A 38 -4.13 10.20 1.22
C PHE A 38 -4.11 9.45 2.55
N ARG A 39 -3.09 9.66 3.40
CA ARG A 39 -3.05 9.11 4.75
C ARG A 39 -4.30 9.46 5.55
N ARG A 40 -4.70 10.73 5.56
CA ARG A 40 -5.91 11.17 6.28
C ARG A 40 -7.17 10.55 5.70
N MET A 41 -7.27 10.44 4.38
CA MET A 41 -8.40 9.79 3.71
C MET A 41 -8.50 8.30 4.07
N LEU A 42 -7.38 7.56 4.03
CA LEU A 42 -7.31 6.15 4.41
C LEU A 42 -7.71 5.96 5.88
N GLN A 43 -7.15 6.75 6.80
CA GLN A 43 -7.51 6.72 8.21
C GLN A 43 -9.01 7.03 8.43
N SER A 44 -9.56 8.02 7.71
CA SER A 44 -10.99 8.35 7.80
C SER A 44 -11.90 7.24 7.27
N ALA A 45 -11.40 6.39 6.37
CA ALA A 45 -12.10 5.23 5.84
C ALA A 45 -11.97 3.98 6.75
N GLY A 46 -11.27 4.09 7.89
CA GLY A 46 -11.10 2.99 8.84
C GLY A 46 -9.88 2.11 8.58
N ALA A 47 -8.96 2.51 7.69
CA ALA A 47 -7.70 1.81 7.49
C ALA A 47 -6.67 2.19 8.57
N GLU A 48 -5.88 1.23 8.99
CA GLU A 48 -4.68 1.47 9.79
C GLU A 48 -3.55 1.93 8.87
N VAL A 49 -2.85 3.00 9.25
CA VAL A 49 -1.82 3.59 8.38
C VAL A 49 -0.51 3.73 9.13
N ILE A 50 0.49 3.00 8.66
CA ILE A 50 1.89 3.14 9.03
C ILE A 50 2.51 4.18 8.10
N HIS A 51 2.81 5.36 8.64
CA HIS A 51 3.32 6.47 7.86
C HIS A 51 4.83 6.65 8.07
N LEU A 52 5.60 6.45 7.01
CA LEU A 52 7.07 6.55 7.06
C LEU A 52 7.57 7.97 6.74
N GLY A 53 6.70 8.88 6.28
CA GLY A 53 7.08 10.23 5.86
C GLY A 53 7.68 10.25 4.45
N HIS A 54 8.71 11.07 4.25
CA HIS A 54 9.29 11.32 2.93
C HIS A 54 10.75 10.86 2.84
N ASN A 55 11.35 10.93 1.64
CA ASN A 55 12.72 10.49 1.37
C ASN A 55 13.00 9.03 1.81
N ARG A 56 12.14 8.08 1.39
CA ARG A 56 12.27 6.67 1.76
C ARG A 56 12.82 5.82 0.63
N SER A 57 13.83 5.02 0.95
CA SER A 57 14.37 4.05 0.01
C SER A 57 13.35 2.92 -0.23
N VAL A 58 13.49 2.21 -1.35
CA VAL A 58 12.67 1.02 -1.61
C VAL A 58 12.82 -0.01 -0.50
N GLU A 59 14.04 -0.18 0.02
CA GLU A 59 14.32 -1.16 1.07
C GLU A 59 13.58 -0.82 2.37
N ASP A 60 13.59 0.45 2.78
CA ASP A 60 12.87 0.90 3.98
C ASP A 60 11.37 0.62 3.86
N VAL A 61 10.80 0.89 2.69
CA VAL A 61 9.37 0.69 2.42
C VAL A 61 9.02 -0.80 2.37
N ALA A 62 9.84 -1.62 1.72
CA ALA A 62 9.62 -3.07 1.62
C ALA A 62 9.73 -3.75 2.99
N ILE A 63 10.77 -3.42 3.77
CA ILE A 63 10.93 -3.95 5.14
C ILE A 63 9.73 -3.59 5.99
N ALA A 64 9.30 -2.32 5.97
CA ALA A 64 8.12 -1.89 6.74
C ALA A 64 6.85 -2.63 6.30
N ALA A 65 6.62 -2.78 4.98
CA ALA A 65 5.44 -3.47 4.48
C ALA A 65 5.36 -4.93 4.94
N ILE A 66 6.49 -5.64 4.94
CA ILE A 66 6.56 -7.04 5.38
C ILE A 66 6.45 -7.16 6.90
N GLN A 67 7.18 -6.33 7.66
CA GLN A 67 7.17 -6.38 9.12
C GLN A 67 5.81 -6.01 9.72
N GLU A 68 5.14 -5.03 9.12
CA GLU A 68 3.81 -4.58 9.56
C GLU A 68 2.68 -5.42 8.96
N ASP A 69 3.00 -6.47 8.19
CA ASP A 69 2.03 -7.33 7.49
C ASP A 69 0.95 -6.49 6.79
N ALA A 70 1.40 -5.51 5.98
CA ALA A 70 0.55 -4.54 5.33
C ALA A 70 -0.05 -5.11 4.04
N GLN A 71 -1.34 -4.89 3.83
CA GLN A 71 -2.02 -5.38 2.62
C GLN A 71 -1.76 -4.48 1.41
N ALA A 72 -1.32 -3.25 1.63
CA ALA A 72 -1.04 -2.29 0.57
C ALA A 72 0.05 -1.28 0.94
N VAL A 73 0.73 -0.78 -0.10
CA VAL A 73 1.71 0.31 -0.02
C VAL A 73 1.22 1.46 -0.89
N ALA A 74 1.10 2.66 -0.30
CA ALA A 74 0.75 3.89 -0.99
C ALA A 74 1.95 4.84 -1.03
N LEU A 75 2.29 5.31 -2.23
CA LEU A 75 3.49 6.11 -2.47
C LEU A 75 3.20 7.36 -3.28
N SER A 76 3.87 8.46 -2.93
CA SER A 76 3.97 9.65 -3.78
C SER A 76 5.37 9.76 -4.37
N SER A 77 5.46 10.10 -5.66
CA SER A 77 6.73 10.39 -6.33
C SER A 77 6.60 11.59 -7.26
N TYR A 78 7.30 12.67 -6.92
CA TYR A 78 7.29 13.95 -7.63
C TYR A 78 8.65 14.33 -8.22
N GLN A 79 9.73 13.61 -7.87
CA GLN A 79 11.09 13.90 -8.34
C GLN A 79 11.51 13.10 -9.59
N GLY A 80 10.64 12.24 -10.11
CA GLY A 80 10.97 11.33 -11.21
C GLY A 80 11.58 10.02 -10.72
N GLY A 81 12.02 9.16 -11.65
CA GLY A 81 12.54 7.83 -11.33
C GLY A 81 11.49 6.85 -10.77
N HIS A 82 10.21 7.18 -10.89
CA HIS A 82 9.11 6.40 -10.30
C HIS A 82 8.98 5.03 -10.95
N MET A 83 9.26 4.89 -12.26
CA MET A 83 9.22 3.60 -12.94
C MET A 83 10.24 2.64 -12.34
N GLU A 84 11.49 3.08 -12.21
CA GLU A 84 12.58 2.29 -11.62
C GLU A 84 12.30 2.00 -10.16
N TYR A 85 11.85 3.00 -9.39
CA TYR A 85 11.51 2.85 -7.98
C TYR A 85 10.39 1.81 -7.77
N PHE A 86 9.28 1.91 -8.53
CA PHE A 86 8.15 0.99 -8.39
C PHE A 86 8.47 -0.42 -8.89
N LEU A 87 9.21 -0.55 -9.98
CA LEU A 87 9.68 -1.85 -10.47
C LEU A 87 10.57 -2.52 -9.43
N TYR A 88 11.52 -1.77 -8.86
CA TYR A 88 12.41 -2.28 -7.82
C TYR A 88 11.64 -2.64 -6.55
N LEU A 89 10.68 -1.82 -6.11
CA LEU A 89 9.83 -2.13 -4.96
C LEU A 89 9.03 -3.41 -5.15
N ARG A 90 8.39 -3.59 -6.31
CA ARG A 90 7.67 -4.82 -6.62
C ARG A 90 8.60 -6.04 -6.58
N GLN A 91 9.80 -5.91 -7.14
CA GLN A 91 10.79 -6.98 -7.10
C GLN A 91 11.16 -7.32 -5.65
N ARG A 92 11.50 -6.32 -4.83
CA ARG A 92 11.88 -6.53 -3.42
C ARG A 92 10.76 -7.15 -2.60
N LEU A 93 9.51 -6.73 -2.77
CA LEU A 93 8.37 -7.35 -2.11
C LEU A 93 8.23 -8.83 -2.48
N ASN A 94 8.30 -9.19 -3.77
CA ASN A 94 8.24 -10.59 -4.21
C ASN A 94 9.39 -11.46 -3.66
N GLU A 95 10.57 -10.87 -3.46
CA GLU A 95 11.73 -11.57 -2.89
C GLU A 95 11.61 -11.79 -1.38
N MET A 96 10.85 -10.93 -0.69
CA MET A 96 10.75 -10.93 0.78
C MET A 96 9.47 -11.61 1.30
N GLY A 97 8.40 -11.68 0.51
CA GLY A 97 7.12 -12.30 0.91
C GLY A 97 6.01 -12.15 -0.12
#